data_AF-A0A1W1XPW2-F1
#
_entry.id   AF-A0A1W1XPW2-F1
#
_cell.length_a   1.000
_cell.length_b   1.000
_cell.length_c   1.000
_cell.angle_alpha   90.00
_cell.angle_beta   90.00
_cell.angle_gamma   90.00
#
_symmetry.space_group_name_H-M   'P 1'
#
loop_
_entity.id
_entity.type
_entity.pdbx_description
1 polymer ?
#
loop_
_entity_poly.entity_id
_entity_poly.type
_entity_poly.pdbx_seq_one_letter_code
_entity_poly.pdbx_strand_id
1 'polypeptide(L)' 'MSESFEPVIIGFLCNWCAYAGADLAGVSRLQYPPNMRPIRVMCSGMVHPDLVVNALSKGADGVLVMG' A
#
# COMPACT_ATOMS: atom_id res chain seq x y z
N MET A 1 3.52 -26.92 13.37
CA MET A 1 3.18 -25.52 13.70
C MET A 1 2.83 -24.86 12.38
N SER A 2 1.56 -24.56 12.14
CA SER A 2 1.17 -23.78 10.96
C SER A 2 1.79 -22.39 11.12
N GLU A 3 2.82 -22.07 10.34
CA GLU A 3 3.29 -20.69 10.23
C GLU A 3 2.10 -19.83 9.83
N SER A 4 1.75 -18.86 10.68
CA SER A 4 0.68 -17.91 10.39
C SER A 4 1.15 -17.03 9.23
N PHE A 5 0.56 -17.24 8.06
CA PHE A 5 0.84 -16.45 6.87
C PHE A 5 0.51 -14.97 7.11
N GLU A 6 1.51 -14.10 6.94
CA GLU A 6 1.35 -12.64 6.99
C GLU A 6 1.50 -12.08 5.57
N PRO A 7 0.41 -11.56 4.95
CA PRO A 7 0.44 -11.18 3.55
C PRO A 7 1.22 -9.89 3.33
N VAL A 8 2.10 -9.86 2.33
CA VAL A 8 2.82 -8.65 1.93
C VAL A 8 1.96 -7.83 0.98
N ILE A 9 1.55 -6.64 1.43
CA ILE A 9 0.70 -5.74 0.64
C ILE A 9 1.50 -4.52 0.18
N ILE A 10 1.50 -4.24 -1.11
CA ILE A 10 2.06 -3.00 -1.67
C ILE A 10 0.95 -1.97 -1.88
N GLY A 11 1.09 -0.78 -1.30
CA GLY A 11 0.11 0.30 -1.46
C GLY A 11 0.65 1.45 -2.29
N PHE A 12 0.04 1.77 -3.43
CA PHE A 12 0.31 3.03 -4.14
C PHE A 12 -0.61 4.12 -3.61
N LEU A 13 -0.03 5.07 -2.87
CA LEU A 13 -0.77 6.15 -2.23
C LEU A 13 -0.51 7.46 -2.96
N CYS A 14 -1.57 8.13 -3.39
CA CYS A 14 -1.46 9.47 -3.93
C CYS A 14 -0.96 10.46 -2.86
N ASN A 15 -0.13 11.41 -3.27
CA ASN A 15 0.49 12.37 -2.37
C ASN A 15 -0.53 13.29 -1.67
N TRP A 16 -1.65 13.60 -2.33
CA TRP A 16 -2.56 14.67 -1.89
C TRP A 16 -3.65 14.20 -0.93
N CYS A 17 -4.23 13.01 -1.15
CA CYS A 17 -5.34 12.50 -0.36
C CYS A 17 -4.91 11.30 0.48
N ALA A 18 -4.53 10.19 -0.17
CA ALA A 18 -4.26 8.93 0.50
C ALA A 18 -3.04 8.98 1.42
N TYR A 19 -1.94 9.58 0.97
CA TYR A 19 -0.72 9.70 1.78
C TYR A 19 -0.93 10.65 2.97
N ALA A 20 -1.65 11.76 2.76
CA ALA A 20 -2.06 12.65 3.86
C ALA A 20 -2.98 11.93 4.86
N GLY A 21 -3.89 11.07 4.39
CA GLY A 21 -4.72 10.21 5.24
C GLY A 21 -3.90 9.19 6.04
N ALA A 22 -2.86 8.61 5.43
CA ALA A 22 -1.93 7.72 6.12
C ALA A 22 -1.13 8.46 7.20
N ASP A 23 -0.66 9.68 6.91
CA ASP A 23 0.01 10.54 7.89
C ASP A 23 -0.95 10.90 9.05
N LEU A 24 -2.21 11.23 8.74
CA LEU A 24 -3.23 11.50 9.75
C LEU A 24 -3.48 10.27 10.63
N ALA A 25 -3.57 9.06 10.05
CA ALA A 25 -3.71 7.83 10.83
C ALA A 25 -2.54 7.62 11.80
N GLY A 26 -1.31 7.95 11.37
CA GLY A 26 -0.13 7.96 12.21
C GLY A 26 -0.20 8.98 13.35
N VAL A 27 -0.57 10.23 13.05
CA VAL A 27 -0.75 11.30 14.06
C VAL A 27 -1.84 10.95 15.07
N SER A 28 -2.94 10.36 14.59
CA SER A 28 -4.05 9.89 15.42
C SER A 28 -3.76 8.57 16.16
N ARG A 29 -2.57 7.99 15.98
CA ARG A 29 -2.13 6.74 16.62
C ARG A 29 -3.05 5.54 16.33
N LEU A 30 -3.72 5.55 15.18
CA LEU A 30 -4.55 4.44 14.74
C LEU A 30 -3.66 3.24 14.45
N GLN A 31 -3.88 2.14 15.17
CA GLN A 31 -3.15 0.91 14.96
C GLN A 31 -3.73 0.15 13.77
N TYR A 32 -2.86 -0.35 12.92
CA TYR A 32 -3.19 -1.20 11.79
C TYR A 32 -2.11 -2.27 11.64
N PRO A 33 -2.39 -3.38 10.95
CA PRO A 33 -1.38 -4.43 10.74
C PRO A 33 -0.15 -3.90 9.97
N PRO A 34 1.08 -4.28 10.33
CA PRO A 34 2.32 -3.75 9.75
C PRO A 34 2.66 -4.36 8.36
N ASN A 35 1.70 -5.06 7.76
CA ASN A 35 1.89 -5.89 6.58
C ASN A 35 1.80 -5.11 5.25
N MET A 36 1.38 -3.84 5.31
CA MET A 36 1.28 -2.94 4.16
C MET A 36 2.48 -1.99 4.07
N ARG A 37 3.06 -1.90 2.86
CA ARG A 37 4.19 -1.04 2.54
C ARG A 37 3.76 0.05 1.55
N PRO A 38 3.72 1.33 1.97
CA PRO A 38 3.28 2.42 1.12
C PRO A 38 4.38 2.88 0.14
N ILE A 39 3.99 3.11 -1.11
CA ILE A 39 4.76 3.74 -2.17
C ILE A 39 4.05 5.04 -2.53
N ARG A 40 4.74 6.17 -2.36
CA ARG A 40 4.20 7.49 -2.67
C ARG A 40 4.22 7.74 -4.18
N VAL A 41 3.09 8.12 -4.74
CA VAL A 41 2.95 8.62 -6.12
C VAL A 41 2.29 10.00 -6.10
N MET A 42 2.53 10.83 -7.12
CA MET A 42 1.94 12.18 -7.12
C MET A 42 0.42 12.18 -7.32
N CYS A 43 -0.13 11.20 -8.04
CA CYS A 43 -1.56 11.00 -8.23
C CYS A 43 -1.81 9.50 -8.46
N SER A 44 -2.97 8.99 -8.05
CA SER A 44 -3.38 7.61 -8.37
C SER A 44 -3.43 7.34 -9.88
N GLY A 45 -3.71 8.37 -10.69
CA GLY A 45 -3.65 8.29 -12.15
C GLY A 45 -2.26 8.02 -12.74
N MET A 46 -1.19 8.14 -11.96
CA MET A 46 0.17 7.76 -12.37
C MET A 46 0.39 6.25 -12.31
N VAL A 47 -0.47 5.49 -11.62
CA VAL A 47 -0.30 4.05 -11.42
C VAL A 47 -0.71 3.32 -12.69
N HIS A 48 0.28 2.99 -13.52
CA HIS A 48 0.08 2.14 -14.70
C HIS A 48 -0.24 0.70 -14.27
N PRO A 49 -1.15 -0.02 -14.97
CA PRO A 49 -1.45 -1.43 -14.67
C PRO A 49 -0.21 -2.32 -14.60
N ASP A 50 0.82 -2.07 -15.40
CA ASP A 50 2.07 -2.83 -15.36
C ASP A 50 2.78 -2.76 -14.00
N LEU A 51 2.64 -1.66 -13.26
CA LEU A 51 3.21 -1.54 -11.91
C LEU A 51 2.50 -2.49 -10.93
N VAL A 52 1.19 -2.66 -11.09
CA VAL A 52 0.37 -3.59 -10.29
C VAL A 52 0.76 -5.03 -10.63
N VAL A 53 0.83 -5.37 -11.92
CA VAL A 53 1.23 -6.71 -12.37
C VAL A 53 2.65 -7.06 -11.94
N ASN A 54 3.58 -6.10 -12.03
CA ASN A 54 4.97 -6.28 -11.60
C ASN A 54 5.07 -6.49 -10.09
N ALA A 55 4.31 -5.74 -9.28
CA ALA A 55 4.26 -5.94 -7.84
C ALA A 55 3.77 -7.36 -7.47
N LEU A 56 2.68 -7.82 -8.09
CA LEU A 56 2.17 -9.18 -7.89
C LEU A 56 3.19 -10.24 -8.35
N SER A 57 3.81 -10.04 -9.52
CA SER A 57 4.82 -10.97 -10.08
C SER A 57 6.08 -11.07 -9.21
N LYS A 58 6.40 -10.02 -8.44
CA LYS A 58 7.52 -9.99 -7.50
C LYS A 58 7.20 -10.61 -6.13
N GLY A 59 6.01 -11.19 -5.96
CA GLY A 59 5.62 -11.87 -4.72
C GLY A 59 4.88 -10.99 -3.73
N ALA A 60 4.24 -9.90 -4.17
CA ALA A 60 3.22 -9.25 -3.34
C ALA A 60 1.95 -10.10 -3.32
N ASP A 61 1.40 -10.30 -2.13
CA ASP A 61 0.13 -11.04 -1.94
C ASP A 61 -1.10 -10.16 -2.22
N GLY A 62 -0.90 -8.84 -2.22
CA GLY A 62 -1.92 -7.87 -2.57
C GLY A 62 -1.36 -6.52 -3.00
N VAL A 63 -2.14 -5.80 -3.81
CA VAL A 63 -1.82 -4.44 -4.23
C VAL A 63 -3.02 -3.54 -3.96
N LEU A 64 -2.77 -2.40 -3.32
CA LEU A 64 -3.75 -1.34 -3.07
C LEU A 64 -3.39 -0.12 -3.90
N VAL A 65 -4.38 0.53 -4.49
CA VAL A 65 -4.22 1.82 -5.18
C VAL A 65 -5.22 2.79 -4.58
N MET A 66 -4.72 3.87 -3.99
CA MET A 66 -5.53 4.85 -3.26
C MET A 66 -5.29 6.26 -3.80
N GLY A 67 -6.38 6.94 -4.13
CA GLY A 67 -6.43 8.29 -4.70
C GLY A 67 -6.92 9.34 -3.74
#